data_AF-A0A962BF52-F1
#
_entry.id   AF-A0A962BF52-F1
#
_cell.length_a   1.000
_cell.length_b   1.000
_cell.length_c   1.000
_cell.angle_alpha   90.00
_cell.angle_beta   90.00
_cell.angle_gamma   90.00
#
_symmetry.space_group_name_H-M   'P 1'
#
loop_
_entity.id
_entity.type
_entity.pdbx_description
1 polymer ?
#
loop_
_entity_poly.entity_id
_entity_poly.type
_entity_poly.pdbx_seq_one_letter_code
_entity_poly.pdbx_strand_id
1 'polypeptide(L)' 'MFGHLWTPCSKQERRNKKHSSVRAKVEHPFQILKCPWGYRKVRYRGLRKNSGQITMLCALANVFMARRALLAT' A
#
# COMPACT_ATOMS: atom_id res chain seq x y z
N MET A 1 -34.43 -7.47 14.59
CA MET A 1 -34.79 -6.19 13.93
C MET A 1 -33.68 -5.14 14.13
N PHE A 2 -32.46 -5.33 13.59
CA PHE A 2 -31.34 -4.35 13.71
C PHE A 2 -30.47 -4.25 12.43
N GLY A 3 -31.01 -4.61 11.25
CA GLY A 3 -30.23 -4.68 10.00
C GLY A 3 -30.14 -3.41 9.17
N HIS A 4 -31.05 -2.44 9.35
CA HIS A 4 -31.17 -1.29 8.43
C HIS A 4 -30.35 -0.06 8.83
N LEU A 5 -29.75 0.00 10.03
CA LEU A 5 -29.11 1.23 10.54
C LEU A 5 -27.68 1.46 10.02
N TRP A 6 -27.08 0.47 9.33
CA TRP A 6 -25.71 0.54 8.80
C TRP A 6 -25.66 0.70 7.27
N THR A 7 -26.77 1.02 6.60
CA THR A 7 -26.73 1.29 5.15
C THR A 7 -26.01 2.62 4.92
N PRO A 8 -24.81 2.62 4.30
CA PRO A 8 -24.12 3.85 3.99
C PRO A 8 -24.93 4.65 2.96
N CYS A 9 -25.02 5.97 3.14
CA CYS A 9 -25.62 6.86 2.15
C CYS A 9 -24.90 6.71 0.79
N SER A 10 -25.60 6.85 -0.35
CA SER A 10 -25.05 6.67 -1.70
C SER A 10 -23.75 7.46 -1.97
N LYS A 11 -23.60 8.64 -1.37
CA LYS A 11 -22.36 9.45 -1.43
C LYS A 11 -21.18 8.79 -0.71
N GLN A 12 -21.45 8.07 0.38
CA GLN A 12 -20.47 7.35 1.20
C GLN A 12 -20.03 6.05 0.51
N GLU A 13 -20.96 5.33 -0.14
CA GLU A 13 -20.64 4.18 -0.99
C GLU A 13 -19.67 4.55 -2.12
N ARG A 14 -19.91 5.67 -2.81
CA ARG A 14 -19.03 6.15 -3.89
C ARG A 14 -17.62 6.46 -3.39
N ARG A 15 -17.50 7.10 -2.21
CA ARG A 15 -16.20 7.38 -1.57
C ARG A 15 -15.48 6.10 -1.18
N ASN A 16 -16.20 5.15 -0.56
CA ASN A 16 -15.64 3.87 -0.16
C ASN A 16 -15.16 3.05 -1.38
N LYS A 17 -15.92 3.05 -2.48
CA LYS A 17 -15.53 2.39 -3.74
C LYS A 17 -14.23 2.96 -4.32
N LYS A 18 -14.07 4.29 -4.30
CA LYS A 18 -12.83 4.96 -4.73
C LYS A 18 -11.65 4.68 -3.79
N HIS A 19 -11.89 4.67 -2.48
CA HIS A 19 -10.82 4.39 -1.50
C HIS A 19 -10.38 2.92 -1.56
N SER A 20 -11.31 1.98 -1.74
CA SER A 20 -10.97 0.55 -1.85
C SER A 20 -10.20 0.23 -3.13
N SER A 21 -10.52 0.85 -4.27
CA SER A 21 -9.75 0.64 -5.50
C SER A 21 -8.31 1.17 -5.40
N VAL A 22 -8.12 2.28 -4.69
CA VAL A 22 -6.77 2.80 -4.38
C VAL A 22 -6.07 1.84 -3.42
N ARG A 23 -6.69 1.45 -2.30
CA ARG A 23 -6.10 0.55 -1.29
C ARG A 23 -5.62 -0.77 -1.88
N ALA A 24 -6.42 -1.40 -2.73
CA ALA A 24 -6.03 -2.65 -3.39
C ALA A 24 -4.73 -2.51 -4.22
N LYS A 25 -4.52 -1.35 -4.87
CA LYS A 25 -3.29 -1.08 -5.63
C LYS A 25 -2.08 -0.83 -4.73
N VAL A 26 -2.27 -0.16 -3.58
CA VAL A 26 -1.16 0.15 -2.65
C VAL A 26 -0.83 -1.03 -1.74
N GLU A 27 -1.79 -1.90 -1.42
CA GLU A 27 -1.54 -3.10 -0.60
C GLU A 27 -0.52 -4.04 -1.25
N HIS A 28 -0.52 -4.14 -2.58
CA HIS A 28 0.43 -4.99 -3.30
C HIS A 28 1.91 -4.61 -3.05
N PRO A 29 2.37 -3.36 -3.28
CA PRO A 29 3.73 -2.96 -2.94
C PRO A 29 3.99 -3.01 -1.42
N PHE A 30 2.99 -2.76 -0.56
CA PHE A 30 3.16 -2.93 0.89
C PHE A 30 3.35 -4.40 1.30
N GLN A 31 2.72 -5.34 0.60
CA GLN A 31 2.90 -6.77 0.84
C GLN A 31 4.28 -7.24 0.39
N ILE A 32 4.76 -6.76 -0.77
CA ILE A 32 6.14 -6.97 -1.24
C ILE A 32 7.14 -6.37 -0.23
N LEU A 33 6.84 -5.20 0.32
CA LEU A 33 7.71 -4.55 1.30
C LEU A 33 7.79 -5.34 2.63
N LYS A 34 6.66 -5.82 3.13
CA LYS A 34 6.56 -6.44 4.46
C LYS A 34 6.94 -7.92 4.48
N CYS A 35 6.65 -8.66 3.41
CA CYS A 35 6.88 -10.10 3.37
C CYS A 35 8.30 -10.44 2.87
N PRO A 36 8.65 -10.28 1.59
CA PRO A 36 9.97 -10.67 1.11
C PRO A 36 11.11 -9.81 1.66
N TRP A 37 10.89 -8.53 1.97
CA TRP A 37 11.96 -7.66 2.47
C TRP A 37 11.97 -7.54 4.00
N GLY A 38 11.05 -8.24 4.68
CA GLY A 38 11.06 -8.37 6.14
C GLY A 38 10.88 -7.04 6.90
N TYR A 39 10.34 -5.99 6.26
CA TYR A 39 10.14 -4.68 6.88
C TYR A 39 8.92 -4.67 7.83
N ARG A 40 8.98 -5.51 8.88
CA ARG A 40 7.93 -5.64 9.90
C ARG A 40 8.18 -4.76 11.14
N LYS A 41 9.41 -4.32 11.36
CA LYS A 41 9.81 -3.42 12.46
C LYS A 41 10.76 -2.34 11.96
N VAL A 42 10.64 -1.14 12.53
CA VAL A 42 11.58 -0.03 12.29
C VAL A 42 12.95 -0.42 12.83
N ARG A 43 14.01 -0.28 12.01
CA ARG A 43 15.38 -0.66 12.39
C ARG A 43 16.17 0.47 13.04
N TYR A 44 15.88 1.73 12.67
CA TYR A 44 16.67 2.88 13.08
C TYR A 44 16.01 3.67 14.21
N ARG A 45 16.83 4.14 15.17
CA ARG A 45 16.42 5.14 16.15
C ARG A 45 16.38 6.52 15.47
N GLY A 46 15.18 6.99 15.17
CA GLY A 46 14.92 8.32 14.61
C GLY A 46 14.07 8.30 13.34
N LEU A 47 13.03 9.15 13.32
CA LEU A 47 12.05 9.24 12.23
C LEU A 47 12.70 9.54 10.87
N ARG A 48 13.67 10.46 10.84
CA ARG A 48 14.35 10.85 9.58
C ARG A 48 15.01 9.67 8.87
N LYS A 49 15.73 8.82 9.61
CA LYS A 49 16.44 7.65 9.05
C LYS A 49 15.45 6.57 8.60
N ASN A 50 14.38 6.39 9.36
CA ASN A 50 13.30 5.46 9.04
C ASN A 50 12.50 5.89 7.79
N SER A 51 12.20 7.18 7.66
CA SER A 51 11.51 7.72 6.49
C SER A 51 12.35 7.56 5.22
N GLY A 52 13.65 7.89 5.27
CA GLY A 52 14.55 7.66 4.13
C GLY A 52 14.61 6.20 3.72
N GLN A 53 14.67 5.27 4.70
CA GLN A 53 14.62 3.84 4.43
C GLN A 53 13.31 3.44 3.72
N ILE A 54 12.14 3.84 4.26
CA ILE A 54 10.84 3.53 3.63
C ILE A 54 10.75 4.10 2.21
N THR A 55 11.20 5.33 2.00
CA THR A 55 11.20 5.96 0.66
C THR A 55 12.04 5.17 -0.33
N MET A 56 13.25 4.73 0.04
CA MET A 56 14.10 3.90 -0.82
C MET A 56 13.46 2.54 -1.11
N LEU A 57 12.87 1.90 -0.09
CA LEU A 57 12.22 0.61 -0.26
C LEU A 57 10.98 0.73 -1.19
N CYS A 58 10.21 1.81 -1.07
CA CYS A 58 9.10 2.11 -1.97
C CYS A 58 9.57 2.36 -3.41
N ALA A 59 10.67 3.10 -3.60
CA ALA A 59 11.24 3.32 -4.92
C ALA A 59 11.67 2.00 -5.58
N LEU A 60 12.33 1.12 -4.83
CA LEU A 60 12.76 -0.18 -5.34
C LEU A 60 11.58 -1.14 -5.55
N ALA A 61 10.49 -1.04 -4.78
CA ALA A 61 9.24 -1.76 -5.07
C ALA A 61 8.63 -1.33 -6.42
N ASN A 62 8.67 -0.03 -6.77
CA ASN A 62 8.23 0.45 -8.07
C ASN A 62 9.07 -0.13 -9.22
N VAL A 63 10.39 -0.18 -9.06
CA VAL A 63 11.30 -0.80 -10.04
C VAL A 63 11.02 -2.30 -10.17
N PHE A 64 10.80 -3.00 -9.06
CA PHE A 64 10.46 -4.42 -9.06
C PHE A 64 9.13 -4.72 -9.76
N MET A 65 8.14 -3.83 -9.66
CA MET A 65 6.90 -3.95 -10.44
C MET A 65 7.15 -3.70 -11.93
N ALA A 66 8.00 -2.74 -12.28
CA ALA A 66 8.38 -2.41 -13.66
C ALA A 66 9.30 -3.46 -14.32
N ARG A 67 9.89 -4.40 -13.56
CA ARG A 67 10.83 -5.41 -14.07
C ARG A 67 10.32 -6.18 -15.28
N ARG A 68 9.02 -6.49 -15.35
CA ARG A 68 8.44 -7.25 -16.49
C ARG A 68 8.41 -6.42 -17.76
N ALA A 69 8.31 -5.10 -17.65
CA ALA A 69 8.39 -4.19 -18.79
C ALA A 69 9.86 -3.92 -19.19
N LEU A 70 10.76 -3.79 -18.20
CA LEU A 70 12.18 -3.52 -18.42
C LEU A 70 12.97 -4.73 -18.94
N LEU A 71 12.52 -5.96 -18.67
CA LEU A 71 13.15 -7.20 -19.16
C LEU A 71 12.49 -7.73 -20.45
N ALA A 72 11.46 -7.06 -20.95
CA ALA A 72 10.78 -7.42 -22.19
C ALA A 72 11.34 -6.68 -23.43
N THR A 73 12.30 -5.77 -23.22
CA THR A 73 13.14 -5.14 -24.24
C THR A 73 14.43 -5.94 -24.41
#